data_AF-A0A3L8S911-F1
#
_entry.id   AF-A0A3L8S911-F1
#
_cell.length_a   1.000
_cell.length_b   1.000
_cell.length_c   1.000
_cell.angle_alpha   90.00
_cell.angle_beta   90.00
_cell.angle_gamma   90.00
#
_symmetry.space_group_name_H-M   'P 1'
#
loop_
_entity.id
_entity.type
_entity.pdbx_description
1 polymer ?
#
loop_
_entity_poly.entity_id
_entity_poly.type
_entity_poly.pdbx_seq_one_letter_code
_entity_poly.pdbx_strand_id
1 'polypeptide(L)'
;MEMVEKTRRSMAVLRRCQEADREELNYWKRRCSETAEPRKAGAELLSRQHSPASADSAGSDSLREFSSRSGTGYVTEEIWKKAEEAVNEVKRQAMSEVQKAVAEAEQKAFEMIASERARMEQTIADAKRQATEDAFLVINEQEESTESCWNCGRKASETCSGCNIARYCGSFCQHKDWERHHRICGQGLHGQSKPLALPAGRGAAAAKSLDGIPSPALEKTSATTSRSSTPASVTAIDTNGL
;
A
#
# COMPACT_ATOMS: atom_id res chain seq x y z
N MET A 1 -1.73 12.56 21.73
CA MET A 1 -1.78 13.88 21.05
C MET A 1 -0.50 14.16 20.25
N GLU A 2 0.68 13.74 20.74
CA GLU A 2 1.98 13.98 20.10
C GLU A 2 2.16 13.41 18.67
N MET A 3 1.70 12.18 18.40
CA MET A 3 1.81 11.54 17.06
C MET A 3 1.06 12.30 15.97
N VAL A 4 -0.15 12.80 16.29
CA VAL A 4 -0.98 13.57 15.37
C VAL A 4 -0.31 14.90 15.03
N GLU A 5 0.32 15.54 16.02
CA GLU A 5 1.05 16.79 15.81
C GLU A 5 2.34 16.57 14.99
N LYS A 6 3.03 15.44 15.17
CA LYS A 6 4.16 15.04 14.32
C LYS A 6 3.73 14.83 12.87
N THR A 7 2.62 14.14 12.64
CA THR A 7 2.06 13.94 11.29
C THR A 7 1.65 15.27 10.66
N ARG A 8 0.99 16.16 11.42
CA ARG A 8 0.61 17.50 10.94
C ARG A 8 1.83 18.31 10.50
N ARG A 9 2.91 18.29 11.29
CA ARG A 9 4.16 18.99 10.96
C ARG A 9 4.86 18.39 9.74
N SER A 10 4.91 17.06 9.64
CA SER A 10 5.48 16.36 8.49
C SER A 10 4.73 16.71 7.20
N MET A 11 3.40 16.65 7.21
CA MET A 11 2.59 17.04 6.04
C MET A 11 2.78 18.52 5.66
N ALA A 12 2.94 19.42 6.63
CA ALA A 12 3.21 20.82 6.36
C ALA A 12 4.57 21.04 5.69
N VAL A 13 5.60 20.27 6.07
CA VAL A 13 6.91 20.29 5.39
C VAL A 13 6.78 19.78 3.96
N LEU A 14 6.13 18.63 3.75
CA LEU A 14 5.95 18.04 2.43
C LEU A 14 5.20 18.97 1.47
N ARG A 15 4.14 19.64 1.95
CA ARG A 15 3.39 20.63 1.15
C ARG A 15 4.27 21.81 0.74
N ARG A 16 5.08 22.35 1.65
CA ARG A 16 6.01 23.44 1.32
C ARG A 16 7.08 23.01 0.32
N CYS A 17 7.63 21.80 0.45
CA CYS A 17 8.57 21.27 -0.53
C CYS A 17 7.91 21.12 -1.91
N GLN A 18 6.68 20.61 -1.97
CA GLN A 18 5.92 20.48 -3.21
C GLN A 18 5.62 21.83 -3.87
N GLU A 19 5.27 22.84 -3.06
CA GLU A 19 5.03 24.21 -3.54
C GLU A 19 6.31 24.83 -4.12
N ALA A 20 7.45 24.67 -3.43
CA ALA A 20 8.75 25.14 -3.88
C ALA A 20 9.19 24.47 -5.19
N ASP A 21 9.07 23.14 -5.29
CA ASP A 21 9.40 22.39 -6.52
C ASP A 21 8.52 22.84 -7.70
N ARG A 22 7.24 23.12 -7.44
CA ARG A 22 6.30 23.63 -8.45
C ARG A 22 6.69 25.05 -8.89
N GLU A 23 7.17 25.89 -7.99
CA GLU A 23 7.64 27.24 -8.30
C GLU A 23 8.93 27.21 -9.12
N GLU A 24 9.88 26.37 -8.75
CA GLU A 24 11.10 26.10 -9.51
C GLU A 24 10.78 25.63 -10.94
N LEU A 25 9.87 24.66 -11.09
CA LEU A 25 9.46 24.19 -12.41
C LEU A 25 8.85 25.32 -13.27
N ASN A 26 8.06 26.21 -12.66
CA ASN A 26 7.50 27.36 -13.36
C ASN A 26 8.56 28.41 -13.70
N TYR A 27 9.55 28.60 -12.84
CA TYR A 27 10.72 29.44 -13.11
C TYR A 27 11.51 28.92 -14.33
N TRP A 28 11.82 27.62 -14.34
CA TRP A 28 12.49 26.98 -15.48
C TRP A 28 11.67 27.05 -16.76
N LYS A 29 10.35 26.86 -16.68
CA LYS A 29 9.44 27.02 -17.82
C LYS A 29 9.53 28.42 -18.41
N ARG A 30 9.48 29.47 -17.58
CA ARG A 30 9.58 30.87 -18.03
C ARG A 30 10.93 31.15 -18.70
N ARG A 31 12.02 30.66 -18.09
CA ARG A 31 13.37 30.83 -18.62
C ARG A 31 13.58 30.10 -19.94
N CYS A 32 13.10 28.86 -20.06
CA CYS A 32 13.13 28.11 -21.33
C CYS A 32 12.31 28.82 -22.41
N SER A 33 11.13 29.37 -22.07
CA SER A 33 10.33 30.16 -23.00
C SER A 33 11.01 31.47 -23.43
N GLU A 34 11.72 32.17 -22.54
CA GLU A 34 12.53 33.35 -22.89
C GLU A 34 13.72 33.00 -23.78
N THR A 35 14.31 31.82 -23.60
CA THR A 35 15.46 31.37 -24.41
C THR A 35 15.01 30.83 -25.77
N ALA A 36 13.74 30.43 -25.91
CA ALA A 36 13.15 29.94 -27.15
C ALA A 36 12.70 31.07 -28.12
N GLU A 37 12.56 32.31 -27.65
CA GLU A 37 12.13 33.45 -28.46
C GLU A 37 13.21 34.54 -28.58
N PRO A 38 14.22 34.37 -29.45
CA PRO A 38 14.91 35.51 -30.01
C PRO A 38 14.58 35.72 -31.49
N ARG A 39 13.40 35.35 -32.03
CA ARG A 39 13.02 35.69 -33.43
C ARG A 39 11.51 35.84 -33.74
N LYS A 40 10.68 36.48 -32.90
CA LYS A 40 9.41 37.04 -33.42
C LYS A 40 8.72 38.11 -32.56
N ALA A 41 9.44 39.15 -32.14
CA ALA A 41 8.82 40.33 -31.54
C ALA A 41 9.25 41.59 -32.29
N GLY A 42 8.56 41.90 -33.39
CA GLY A 42 8.85 43.09 -34.19
C GLY A 42 8.08 43.15 -35.50
N ALA A 43 6.74 43.04 -35.46
CA ALA A 43 5.90 43.32 -36.62
C ALA A 43 4.43 43.57 -36.22
N GLU A 44 4.15 44.51 -35.31
CA GLU A 44 2.79 45.04 -35.09
C GLU A 44 2.88 46.53 -34.73
N LEU A 45 3.51 47.32 -35.59
CA LEU A 45 3.31 48.77 -35.68
C LEU A 45 3.96 49.26 -36.97
N LEU A 46 3.27 50.14 -37.71
CA LEU A 46 3.60 50.71 -39.04
C LEU A 46 2.88 50.05 -40.22
N SER A 47 1.57 50.28 -40.27
CA SER A 47 0.78 50.27 -41.51
C SER A 47 1.21 51.45 -42.39
N ARG A 48 1.90 51.19 -43.52
CA ARG A 48 2.02 52.18 -44.62
C ARG A 48 2.34 51.55 -46.00
N GLN A 49 1.29 51.53 -46.84
CA GLN A 49 1.24 51.90 -48.26
C GLN A 49 1.79 51.00 -49.40
N HIS A 50 0.86 50.72 -50.33
CA HIS A 50 0.94 50.82 -51.82
C HIS A 50 2.17 50.31 -52.61
N SER A 51 1.91 49.37 -53.52
CA SER A 51 2.65 49.06 -54.79
C SER A 51 2.53 50.23 -55.82
N PRO A 52 3.22 50.28 -57.01
CA PRO A 52 3.78 49.18 -57.84
C PRO A 52 5.04 49.44 -58.75
N ALA A 53 5.44 48.38 -59.50
CA ALA A 53 6.02 48.31 -60.88
C ALA A 53 7.55 48.40 -61.18
N SER A 54 7.99 47.48 -62.09
CA SER A 54 8.89 47.64 -63.26
C SER A 54 10.15 46.75 -63.42
N ALA A 55 10.14 45.99 -64.53
CA ALA A 55 11.12 45.80 -65.62
C ALA A 55 12.45 45.01 -65.48
N ASP A 56 12.71 44.27 -66.57
CA ASP A 56 13.77 43.31 -66.93
C ASP A 56 15.24 43.79 -66.90
N SER A 57 16.18 42.84 -66.79
CA SER A 57 17.30 42.69 -67.75
C SER A 57 18.19 41.47 -67.49
N ALA A 58 18.56 40.82 -68.59
CA ALA A 58 19.53 39.73 -68.70
C ALA A 58 20.99 40.23 -68.74
N GLY A 59 21.93 39.37 -68.35
CA GLY A 59 23.38 39.52 -68.57
C GLY A 59 24.10 38.28 -68.03
N SER A 60 24.35 37.25 -68.85
CA SER A 60 25.53 37.05 -69.70
C SER A 60 26.67 36.31 -68.98
N ASP A 61 26.92 35.10 -69.50
CA ASP A 61 28.07 34.20 -69.32
C ASP A 61 29.38 34.83 -68.82
N SER A 62 29.89 34.30 -67.71
CA SER A 62 31.34 34.15 -67.51
C SER A 62 31.66 32.66 -67.62
N LEU A 63 32.02 32.29 -68.84
CA LEU A 63 32.55 31.00 -69.26
C LEU A 63 33.85 30.67 -68.50
N ARG A 64 33.82 29.50 -67.83
CA ARG A 64 34.94 28.59 -67.51
C ARG A 64 36.19 29.18 -66.86
N GLU A 65 36.45 28.78 -65.61
CA GLU A 65 37.70 28.09 -65.24
C GLU A 65 37.67 27.60 -63.76
N PHE A 66 36.67 26.84 -63.28
CA PHE A 66 36.83 26.15 -61.97
C PHE A 66 36.00 24.86 -61.85
N SER A 67 35.98 24.04 -62.91
CA SER A 67 35.53 22.63 -62.82
C SER A 67 36.52 21.72 -62.08
N SER A 68 37.34 22.26 -61.19
CA SER A 68 38.39 21.53 -60.47
C SER A 68 38.06 21.25 -59.00
N ARG A 69 36.80 21.43 -58.55
CA ARG A 69 36.44 21.20 -57.13
C ARG A 69 35.23 20.30 -56.88
N SER A 70 34.82 19.47 -57.84
CA SER A 70 33.71 18.51 -57.63
C SER A 70 34.09 17.25 -56.83
N GLY A 71 35.35 17.09 -56.40
CA GLY A 71 35.81 15.95 -55.60
C GLY A 71 35.93 16.23 -54.09
N THR A 72 36.03 17.50 -53.68
CA THR A 72 36.31 17.84 -52.28
C THR A 72 35.04 17.92 -51.40
N GLY A 73 33.90 18.30 -51.97
CA GLY A 73 32.62 18.40 -51.24
C GLY A 73 32.04 17.06 -50.82
N TYR A 74 32.17 16.04 -51.69
CA TYR A 74 31.70 14.68 -51.42
C TYR A 74 32.45 14.03 -50.26
N VAL A 75 33.78 14.21 -50.22
CA VAL A 75 34.62 13.68 -49.12
C VAL A 75 34.30 14.36 -47.79
N THR A 76 33.99 15.67 -47.78
CA THR A 76 33.58 16.37 -46.56
C THR A 76 32.19 15.95 -46.06
N GLU A 77 31.25 15.67 -46.97
CA GLU A 77 29.92 15.15 -46.61
C GLU A 77 29.99 13.72 -46.05
N GLU A 78 30.84 12.86 -46.60
CA GLU A 78 31.08 11.52 -46.08
C GLU A 78 31.71 11.54 -44.68
N ILE A 79 32.64 12.46 -44.42
CA ILE A 79 33.24 12.66 -43.10
C ILE A 79 32.17 13.15 -42.11
N TRP A 80 31.32 14.10 -42.51
CA TRP A 80 30.22 14.57 -41.67
C TRP A 80 29.21 13.45 -41.36
N LYS A 81 28.80 12.68 -42.37
CA LYS A 81 27.89 11.55 -42.21
C LYS A 81 28.46 10.50 -41.25
N LYS A 82 29.75 10.15 -41.38
CA LYS A 82 30.43 9.23 -40.45
C LYS A 82 30.50 9.77 -39.02
N ALA A 83 30.72 11.08 -38.85
CA ALA A 83 30.70 11.71 -37.53
C ALA A 83 29.28 11.68 -36.92
N GLU A 84 28.25 11.95 -37.71
CA GLU A 84 26.85 11.87 -37.29
C GLU A 84 26.45 10.44 -36.92
N GLU A 85 26.83 9.45 -37.72
CA GLU A 85 26.63 8.03 -37.43
C GLU A 85 27.32 7.62 -36.11
N ALA A 86 28.56 8.07 -35.89
CA ALA A 86 29.27 7.82 -34.64
C ALA A 86 28.58 8.48 -33.43
N VAL A 87 28.08 9.71 -33.57
CA VAL A 87 27.30 10.39 -32.52
C VAL A 87 25.99 9.66 -32.24
N ASN A 88 25.29 9.21 -33.28
CA ASN A 88 24.04 8.45 -33.13
C ASN A 88 24.29 7.09 -32.46
N GLU A 89 25.42 6.45 -32.74
CA GLU A 89 25.82 5.21 -32.10
C GLU A 89 26.14 5.41 -30.62
N VAL A 90 26.90 6.47 -30.27
CA VAL A 90 27.15 6.84 -28.87
C VAL A 90 25.84 7.16 -28.15
N LYS A 91 24.91 7.87 -28.79
CA LYS A 91 23.58 8.15 -28.22
C LYS A 91 22.80 6.87 -27.98
N ARG A 92 22.79 5.93 -28.94
CA ARG A 92 22.14 4.62 -28.80
C ARG A 92 22.75 3.84 -27.64
N GLN A 93 24.06 3.83 -27.51
CA GLN A 93 24.76 3.15 -26.43
C GLN A 93 24.44 3.78 -25.06
N ALA A 94 24.49 5.11 -24.95
CA ALA A 94 24.12 5.82 -23.72
C ALA A 94 22.67 5.53 -23.31
N MET A 95 21.73 5.55 -24.27
CA MET A 95 20.33 5.19 -23.99
C MET A 95 20.19 3.74 -23.53
N SER A 96 20.90 2.81 -24.17
CA SER A 96 20.88 1.40 -23.77
C SER A 96 21.46 1.17 -22.38
N GLU A 97 22.53 1.88 -22.02
CA GLU A 97 23.15 1.78 -20.69
C GLU A 97 22.24 2.36 -19.61
N VAL A 98 21.59 3.50 -19.87
CA VAL A 98 20.60 4.07 -18.94
C VAL A 98 19.41 3.14 -18.78
N GLN A 99 18.85 2.60 -19.87
CA GLN A 99 17.73 1.65 -19.80
C GLN A 99 18.09 0.39 -19.01
N LYS A 100 19.30 -0.15 -19.23
CA LYS A 100 19.81 -1.29 -18.47
C LYS A 100 19.94 -0.96 -16.99
N ALA A 101 20.52 0.18 -16.63
CA ALA A 101 20.67 0.60 -15.25
C ALA A 101 19.31 0.81 -14.55
N VAL A 102 18.31 1.36 -15.26
CA VAL A 102 16.95 1.49 -14.74
C VAL A 102 16.31 0.13 -14.51
N ALA A 103 16.39 -0.79 -15.47
CA ALA A 103 15.84 -2.14 -15.33
C ALA A 103 16.48 -2.91 -14.16
N GLU A 104 17.81 -2.79 -13.98
CA GLU A 104 18.52 -3.38 -12.84
C GLU A 104 18.09 -2.76 -11.50
N ALA A 105 17.90 -1.44 -11.46
CA ALA A 105 17.42 -0.75 -10.25
C ALA A 105 15.97 -1.15 -9.91
N GLU A 106 15.09 -1.24 -10.91
CA GLU A 106 13.71 -1.71 -10.76
C GLU A 106 13.66 -3.14 -10.25
N GLN A 107 14.42 -4.05 -10.87
CA GLN A 107 14.53 -5.45 -10.46
C GLN A 107 14.99 -5.56 -9.00
N LYS A 108 16.04 -4.82 -8.63
CA LYS A 108 16.56 -4.80 -7.25
C LYS A 108 15.53 -4.27 -6.25
N ALA A 109 14.74 -3.26 -6.65
CA ALA A 109 13.66 -2.74 -5.81
C ALA A 109 12.55 -3.79 -5.62
N PHE A 110 12.17 -4.52 -6.67
CA PHE A 110 11.20 -5.61 -6.57
C PHE A 110 11.70 -6.75 -5.68
N GLU A 111 12.96 -7.17 -5.83
CA GLU A 111 13.57 -8.20 -4.99
C GLU A 111 13.61 -7.77 -3.52
N MET A 112 13.95 -6.51 -3.24
CA MET A 112 13.90 -5.97 -1.87
C MET A 112 12.48 -6.07 -1.31
N ILE A 113 11.47 -5.60 -2.03
CA ILE A 113 10.07 -5.67 -1.60
C ILE A 113 9.62 -7.12 -1.40
N ALA A 114 9.98 -8.03 -2.30
CA ALA A 114 9.67 -9.44 -2.19
C ALA A 114 10.30 -10.07 -0.94
N SER A 115 11.57 -9.76 -0.66
CA SER A 115 12.27 -10.23 0.54
C SER A 115 11.67 -9.70 1.84
N GLU A 116 11.26 -8.42 1.86
CA GLU A 116 10.58 -7.80 2.99
C GLU A 116 9.22 -8.47 3.26
N ARG A 117 8.44 -8.72 2.20
CA ARG A 117 7.16 -9.42 2.30
C ARG A 117 7.33 -10.84 2.81
N ALA A 118 8.29 -11.60 2.26
CA ALA A 118 8.57 -12.95 2.70
C ALA A 118 8.96 -13.00 4.19
N ARG A 119 9.77 -12.04 4.67
CA ARG A 119 10.14 -11.95 6.09
C ARG A 119 8.95 -11.61 6.98
N MET A 120 8.08 -10.71 6.54
CA MET A 120 6.86 -10.37 7.26
C MET A 120 5.90 -11.57 7.34
N GLU A 121 5.69 -12.28 6.22
CA GLU A 121 4.86 -13.48 6.16
C GLU A 121 5.41 -14.59 7.07
N GLN A 122 6.73 -14.79 7.09
CA GLN A 122 7.40 -15.71 8.00
C GLN A 122 7.15 -15.33 9.47
N THR A 123 7.28 -14.04 9.81
CA THR A 123 7.03 -13.56 11.19
C THR A 123 5.58 -13.80 11.61
N ILE A 124 4.63 -13.60 10.69
CA ILE A 124 3.20 -13.89 10.95
C ILE A 124 2.97 -15.39 11.15
N ALA A 125 3.59 -16.24 10.33
CA ALA A 125 3.49 -17.69 10.46
C ALA A 125 4.08 -18.18 11.80
N ASP A 126 5.22 -17.61 12.21
CA ASP A 126 5.87 -17.93 13.48
C ASP A 126 5.05 -17.48 14.68
N ALA A 127 4.48 -16.26 14.64
CA ALA A 127 3.59 -15.78 15.70
C ALA A 127 2.32 -16.65 15.82
N LYS A 128 1.77 -17.13 14.70
CA LYS A 128 0.63 -18.05 14.71
C LYS A 128 1.01 -19.40 15.33
N ARG A 129 2.16 -19.96 14.94
CA ARG A 129 2.65 -21.22 15.51
C ARG A 129 2.90 -21.07 17.01
N GLN A 130 3.55 -19.99 17.44
CA GLN A 130 3.77 -19.69 18.85
C GLN A 130 2.44 -19.59 19.60
N ALA A 131 1.46 -18.85 19.07
CA ALA A 131 0.14 -18.74 19.70
C ALA A 131 -0.57 -20.10 19.83
N THR A 132 -0.40 -21.01 18.86
CA THR A 132 -0.94 -22.36 18.98
C THR A 132 -0.19 -23.21 19.99
N GLU A 133 1.13 -23.09 20.07
CA GLU A 133 1.97 -23.78 21.06
C GLU A 133 1.64 -23.29 22.48
N ASP A 134 1.53 -21.97 22.68
CA ASP A 134 1.14 -21.36 23.95
C ASP A 134 -0.26 -21.80 24.38
N ALA A 135 -1.22 -21.84 23.44
CA ALA A 135 -2.57 -22.35 23.72
C ALA A 135 -2.53 -23.84 24.13
N PHE A 136 -1.69 -24.64 23.48
CA PHE A 136 -1.52 -26.05 23.84
C PHE A 136 -0.90 -26.22 25.23
N LEU A 137 0.10 -25.41 25.59
CA LEU A 137 0.71 -25.42 26.92
C LEU A 137 -0.31 -25.09 28.01
N VAL A 138 -1.14 -24.06 27.80
CA VAL A 138 -2.21 -23.70 28.75
C VAL A 138 -3.22 -24.83 28.92
N ILE A 139 -3.61 -25.50 27.82
CA ILE A 139 -4.52 -26.65 27.88
C ILE A 139 -3.88 -27.81 28.66
N ASN A 140 -2.62 -28.13 28.38
CA ASN A 140 -1.91 -29.22 29.03
C ASN A 140 -1.71 -28.96 30.54
N GLU A 141 -1.37 -27.73 30.95
CA GLU A 141 -1.31 -27.35 32.36
C GLU A 141 -2.68 -27.44 33.05
N GLN A 142 -3.75 -27.08 32.34
CA GLN A 142 -5.11 -27.26 32.84
C GLN A 142 -5.48 -28.75 33.01
N GLU A 143 -5.06 -29.63 32.10
CA GLU A 143 -5.27 -31.07 32.25
C GLU A 143 -4.47 -31.64 33.43
N GLU A 144 -3.19 -31.29 33.58
CA GLU A 144 -2.36 -31.76 34.70
C GLU A 144 -2.90 -31.28 36.07
N SER A 145 -3.37 -30.04 36.14
CA SER A 145 -3.95 -29.49 37.37
C SER A 145 -5.32 -30.11 37.70
N THR A 146 -6.15 -30.42 36.70
CA THR A 146 -7.46 -31.06 36.91
C THR A 146 -7.38 -32.57 37.18
N GLU A 147 -6.23 -33.18 36.92
CA GLU A 147 -5.90 -34.56 37.28
C GLU A 147 -5.14 -34.70 38.61
N SER A 148 -4.98 -33.61 39.39
CA SER A 148 -4.25 -33.65 40.66
C SER A 148 -5.16 -33.95 41.87
N CYS A 149 -4.63 -34.69 42.85
CA CYS A 149 -5.34 -35.01 44.08
C CYS A 149 -5.46 -33.78 44.98
N TRP A 150 -6.69 -33.39 45.35
CA TRP A 150 -6.95 -32.21 46.20
C TRP A 150 -6.27 -32.24 47.58
N ASN A 151 -6.04 -33.44 48.14
CA ASN A 151 -5.38 -33.59 49.44
C ASN A 151 -3.84 -33.55 49.37
N CYS A 152 -3.22 -34.14 48.34
CA CYS A 152 -1.77 -34.38 48.32
C CYS A 152 -1.04 -33.99 47.02
N GLY A 153 -1.73 -33.46 46.02
CA GLY A 153 -1.16 -32.98 44.75
C GLY A 153 -0.68 -34.06 43.78
N ARG A 154 -0.57 -35.33 44.18
CA ARG A 154 -0.22 -36.44 43.26
C ARG A 154 -1.33 -36.73 42.25
N LYS A 155 -0.99 -37.37 41.13
CA LYS A 155 -1.96 -37.80 40.11
C LYS A 155 -3.15 -38.53 40.74
N ALA A 156 -4.34 -38.01 40.49
CA ALA A 156 -5.60 -38.58 40.94
C ALA A 156 -6.01 -39.72 40.01
N SER A 157 -6.60 -40.76 40.59
CA SER A 157 -7.13 -41.93 39.89
C SER A 157 -8.64 -42.06 40.03
N GLU A 158 -9.23 -41.36 41.00
CA GLU A 158 -10.62 -41.48 41.38
C GLU A 158 -11.26 -40.10 41.51
N THR A 159 -12.54 -40.00 41.13
CA THR A 159 -13.38 -38.82 41.33
C THR A 159 -14.34 -39.04 42.48
N CYS A 160 -14.65 -37.97 43.22
CA CYS A 160 -15.65 -38.00 44.27
C CYS A 160 -17.01 -38.43 43.71
N SER A 161 -17.56 -39.55 44.18
CA SER A 161 -18.85 -40.09 43.71
C SER A 161 -20.05 -39.16 43.91
N GLY A 162 -19.98 -38.21 44.86
CA GLY A 162 -21.06 -37.28 45.15
C GLY A 162 -21.13 -36.07 44.20
N CYS A 163 -20.01 -35.60 43.69
CA CYS A 163 -19.96 -34.37 42.88
C CYS A 163 -19.23 -34.49 41.54
N ASN A 164 -18.45 -35.56 41.33
CA ASN A 164 -17.60 -35.80 40.16
C ASN A 164 -16.58 -34.70 39.82
N ILE A 165 -16.44 -33.68 40.69
CA ILE A 165 -15.55 -32.52 40.50
C ILE A 165 -14.25 -32.69 41.26
N ALA A 166 -14.32 -33.07 42.54
CA ALA A 166 -13.11 -33.30 43.34
C ALA A 166 -12.41 -34.60 42.94
N ARG A 167 -11.09 -34.56 42.91
CA ARG A 167 -10.21 -35.64 42.42
C ARG A 167 -9.25 -36.10 43.52
N TYR A 168 -9.05 -37.41 43.63
CA TYR A 168 -8.18 -38.01 44.63
C TYR A 168 -7.35 -39.16 44.06
N CYS A 169 -6.16 -39.39 44.60
CA CYS A 169 -5.31 -40.54 44.24
C CYS A 169 -5.76 -41.85 44.92
N GLY A 170 -6.95 -41.86 45.54
CA GLY A 170 -7.52 -42.97 46.28
C GLY A 170 -8.42 -42.52 47.43
N SER A 171 -9.32 -43.41 47.84
CA SER A 171 -10.30 -43.19 48.92
C SER A 171 -9.70 -42.63 50.24
N PHE A 172 -8.47 -43.02 50.61
CA PHE A 172 -7.81 -42.48 51.81
C PHE A 172 -7.66 -40.94 51.77
N CYS A 173 -7.25 -40.39 50.61
CA CYS A 173 -7.11 -38.94 50.46
C CYS A 173 -8.48 -38.24 50.42
N GLN A 174 -9.50 -38.89 49.89
CA GLN A 174 -10.88 -38.38 49.89
C GLN A 174 -11.42 -38.23 51.32
N HIS A 175 -11.26 -39.25 52.16
CA HIS A 175 -11.71 -39.20 53.54
C HIS A 175 -10.98 -38.13 54.35
N LYS A 176 -9.67 -37.95 54.12
CA LYS A 176 -8.88 -36.94 54.82
C LYS A 176 -9.25 -35.50 54.45
N ASP A 177 -9.62 -35.25 53.19
CA ASP A 177 -10.10 -33.94 52.75
C ASP A 177 -11.61 -33.74 52.99
N TRP A 178 -12.33 -34.78 53.44
CA TRP A 178 -13.80 -34.75 53.58
C TRP A 178 -14.30 -33.58 54.43
N GLU A 179 -13.66 -33.26 55.56
CA GLU A 179 -14.04 -32.12 56.43
C GLU A 179 -14.00 -30.75 55.72
N ARG A 180 -13.14 -30.62 54.70
CA ARG A 180 -13.03 -29.42 53.87
C ARG A 180 -13.97 -29.49 52.67
N HIS A 181 -14.01 -30.63 51.99
CA HIS A 181 -14.75 -30.83 50.74
C HIS A 181 -16.27 -30.96 50.93
N HIS A 182 -16.77 -31.57 52.00
CA HIS A 182 -18.20 -31.89 52.14
C HIS A 182 -19.11 -30.65 52.11
N ARG A 183 -18.59 -29.49 52.53
CA ARG A 183 -19.33 -28.21 52.51
C ARG A 183 -19.62 -27.69 51.11
N ILE A 184 -18.82 -28.12 50.13
CA ILE A 184 -18.92 -27.71 48.72
C ILE A 184 -19.24 -28.90 47.79
N CYS A 185 -19.35 -30.11 48.34
CA CYS A 185 -19.70 -31.32 47.60
C CYS A 185 -21.14 -31.24 47.08
N GLY A 186 -21.32 -31.30 45.77
CA GLY A 186 -22.64 -31.37 45.11
C GLY A 186 -23.19 -30.04 44.59
N GLN A 187 -22.48 -28.92 44.81
CA GLN A 187 -22.92 -27.60 44.33
C GLN A 187 -22.69 -27.35 42.82
N GLY A 188 -22.10 -28.30 42.08
CA GLY A 188 -21.66 -28.11 40.69
C GLY A 188 -22.43 -28.87 39.59
N LEU A 189 -23.63 -29.42 39.85
CA LEU A 189 -24.40 -30.21 38.87
C LEU A 189 -25.68 -29.52 38.38
N HIS A 190 -25.62 -28.24 38.01
CA HIS A 190 -26.65 -27.61 37.18
C HIS A 190 -26.02 -26.63 36.17
N GLY A 191 -25.61 -27.15 35.02
CA GLY A 191 -25.17 -26.32 33.90
C GLY A 191 -24.68 -27.12 32.72
N GLN A 192 -25.52 -27.18 31.67
CA GLN A 192 -25.24 -27.66 30.30
C GLN A 192 -25.45 -29.14 30.00
N SER A 193 -26.73 -29.52 29.86
CA SER A 193 -27.15 -30.49 28.83
C SER A 193 -28.56 -30.13 28.34
N LYS A 194 -28.67 -29.25 27.35
CA LYS A 194 -29.91 -29.09 26.59
C LYS A 194 -29.61 -28.90 25.10
N PRO A 195 -29.93 -29.88 24.24
CA PRO A 195 -29.91 -29.69 22.79
C PRO A 195 -31.06 -28.75 22.41
N LEU A 196 -30.75 -27.62 21.77
CA LEU A 196 -31.75 -26.71 21.21
C LEU A 196 -32.34 -27.34 19.94
N ALA A 197 -33.54 -27.90 20.07
CA ALA A 197 -34.45 -28.10 18.96
C ALA A 197 -35.19 -26.78 18.66
N LEU A 198 -35.23 -26.39 17.39
CA LEU A 198 -36.05 -25.31 16.85
C LEU A 198 -37.54 -25.54 17.16
N PRO A 199 -38.33 -24.46 17.26
CA PRO A 199 -39.35 -24.30 16.25
C PRO A 199 -39.57 -22.85 15.77
N ALA A 200 -39.95 -22.78 14.50
CA ALA A 200 -40.49 -21.61 13.83
C ALA A 200 -41.93 -21.33 14.26
N GLY A 201 -42.34 -20.06 14.20
CA GLY A 201 -43.68 -19.71 13.73
C GLY A 201 -44.58 -18.86 14.66
N ARG A 202 -44.57 -17.55 14.37
CA ARG A 202 -45.73 -16.62 14.24
C ARG A 202 -46.60 -16.29 15.47
N GLY A 203 -46.76 -14.97 15.68
CA GLY A 203 -48.11 -14.38 15.82
C GLY A 203 -48.35 -13.34 16.91
N ALA A 204 -48.18 -12.07 16.53
CA ALA A 204 -49.05 -10.90 16.83
C ALA A 204 -49.36 -10.41 18.27
N ALA A 205 -48.92 -9.16 18.49
CA ALA A 205 -49.70 -7.96 18.86
C ALA A 205 -50.02 -7.59 20.34
N ALA A 206 -49.50 -6.39 20.68
CA ALA A 206 -50.07 -5.27 21.46
C ALA A 206 -50.34 -5.44 22.98
N ALA A 207 -50.28 -4.43 23.85
CA ALA A 207 -49.57 -3.14 24.00
C ALA A 207 -50.08 -2.52 25.34
N LYS A 208 -49.28 -1.63 25.95
CA LYS A 208 -49.55 -0.70 27.08
C LYS A 208 -49.27 -1.25 28.49
N SER A 209 -48.76 -0.49 29.46
CA SER A 209 -48.09 0.83 29.60
C SER A 209 -47.85 1.00 31.10
N LEU A 210 -46.74 1.61 31.55
CA LEU A 210 -46.67 2.64 32.61
C LEU A 210 -45.23 3.06 32.91
N ASP A 211 -45.04 4.38 32.89
CA ASP A 211 -43.82 5.19 32.97
C ASP A 211 -43.13 5.26 34.34
N GLY A 212 -41.82 5.60 34.33
CA GLY A 212 -41.06 6.07 35.51
C GLY A 212 -39.52 6.13 35.31
N ILE A 213 -39.03 7.27 34.81
CA ILE A 213 -37.65 7.68 34.41
C ILE A 213 -36.73 8.01 35.64
N PRO A 214 -35.36 8.22 35.58
CA PRO A 214 -34.30 7.89 34.60
C PRO A 214 -33.08 7.10 35.18
N SER A 215 -32.19 6.64 34.29
CA SER A 215 -30.77 6.34 34.58
C SER A 215 -29.84 7.12 33.62
N PRO A 216 -28.57 7.37 33.98
CA PRO A 216 -27.66 8.25 33.24
C PRO A 216 -27.03 7.58 32.02
N ALA A 217 -26.68 8.42 31.05
CA ALA A 217 -26.18 8.08 29.72
C ALA A 217 -24.70 7.67 29.70
N LEU A 218 -24.38 6.68 28.87
CA LEU A 218 -23.05 6.50 28.28
C LEU A 218 -23.21 6.09 26.81
N GLU A 219 -22.50 6.83 25.97
CA GLU A 219 -22.64 6.85 24.52
C GLU A 219 -21.91 5.68 23.85
N LYS A 220 -22.56 5.10 22.83
CA LYS A 220 -21.90 4.56 21.64
C LYS A 220 -22.90 4.48 20.49
N THR A 221 -22.71 5.28 19.46
CA THR A 221 -23.19 4.92 18.12
C THR A 221 -22.09 5.11 17.09
N SER A 222 -21.87 4.00 16.39
CA SER A 222 -20.99 3.86 15.25
C SER A 222 -21.55 4.55 14.02
N ALA A 223 -20.61 5.08 13.24
CA ALA A 223 -20.52 5.07 11.79
C ALA A 223 -21.76 4.59 10.99
N THR A 224 -22.27 5.49 10.16
CA THR A 224 -22.91 5.16 8.89
C THR A 224 -22.33 6.05 7.79
N THR A 225 -22.41 5.52 6.56
CA THR A 225 -22.14 6.14 5.25
C THR A 225 -20.84 5.72 4.58
N SER A 226 -20.94 4.56 3.95
CA SER A 226 -20.23 4.20 2.72
C SER A 226 -20.32 5.30 1.66
N ARG A 227 -19.18 5.75 1.13
CA ARG A 227 -19.07 6.26 -0.25
C ARG A 227 -17.74 5.83 -0.86
N SER A 228 -17.90 5.27 -2.06
CA SER A 228 -16.92 4.79 -3.03
C SER A 228 -15.88 5.85 -3.42
N SER A 229 -14.67 5.41 -3.79
CA SER A 229 -14.01 5.76 -5.08
C SER A 229 -12.59 5.19 -5.16
N THR A 230 -12.43 4.14 -5.96
CA THR A 230 -11.19 3.70 -6.63
C THR A 230 -10.88 4.62 -7.81
N PRO A 231 -9.63 5.06 -8.04
CA PRO A 231 -9.24 5.64 -9.31
C PRO A 231 -8.74 4.56 -10.28
N ALA A 232 -9.36 4.49 -11.45
CA ALA A 232 -8.95 3.64 -12.57
C ALA A 232 -7.75 4.25 -13.30
N SER A 233 -6.77 3.42 -13.61
CA SER A 233 -5.72 3.69 -14.61
C SER A 233 -6.03 2.84 -15.83
N VAL A 234 -6.17 3.47 -17.00
CA VAL A 234 -5.72 2.94 -18.31
C VAL A 234 -5.83 4.04 -19.37
N THR A 235 -4.67 4.48 -19.85
CA THR A 235 -4.46 5.11 -21.15
C THR A 235 -4.40 4.03 -22.22
N ALA A 236 -5.21 4.15 -23.27
CA ALA A 236 -4.98 3.48 -24.55
C ALA A 236 -5.37 4.48 -25.65
N ILE A 237 -4.35 5.03 -26.32
CA ILE A 237 -4.46 5.73 -27.59
C ILE A 237 -3.61 4.92 -28.55
N ASP A 238 -4.29 4.27 -29.48
CA ASP A 238 -3.70 3.53 -30.58
C ASP A 238 -3.74 4.38 -31.86
N THR A 239 -2.71 4.21 -32.66
CA THR A 239 -2.38 4.95 -33.89
C THR A 239 -3.05 4.39 -35.15
N ASN A 240 -3.04 5.21 -36.22
CA ASN A 240 -3.39 4.97 -37.64
C ASN A 240 -4.84 5.35 -38.02
N GLY A 241 -5.14 6.05 -39.12
CA GLY A 241 -4.38 6.37 -40.32
C GLY A 241 -5.30 6.18 -41.53
N LEU A 242 -5.83 7.29 -42.07
CA LEU A 242 -6.31 7.54 -43.45
C LEU A 242 -6.91 8.95 -43.54
#